data_AF-A0A1H2TAS3-F1
#
_entry.id   AF-A0A1H2TAS3-F1
#
_cell.length_a   1.000
_cell.length_b   1.000
_cell.length_c   1.000
_cell.angle_alpha   90.00
_cell.angle_beta   90.00
_cell.angle_gamma   90.00
#
_symmetry.space_group_name_H-M   'P 1'
#
loop_
_entity.id
_entity.type
_entity.pdbx_description
1 polymer ?
#
loop_
_entity_poly.entity_id
_entity_poly.type
_entity_poly.pdbx_seq_one_letter_code
_entity_poly.pdbx_strand_id
1 'polypeptide(L)'
;MYKKEVELMKKWMYAIITACILSSVVLPANVSAQKSEAGIERMGTDIRENDLMKKAERYGIAIKDKDEQTVIDEVLLSEWKEKAAAYGVEVTEDVSQMMADVREIEITQAAQALGIDAEGKDAEDILEEILNNYAAEAEAQGLYPFEQEL
;
A
#
# COMPACT_ATOMS: atom_id res chain seq x y z
N MET A 1 30.40 -1.05 -34.02
CA MET A 1 31.36 -1.08 -32.89
C MET A 1 30.65 -1.08 -31.54
N TYR A 2 29.61 -0.26 -31.33
CA TYR A 2 28.84 -0.14 -30.07
C TYR A 2 28.22 -1.44 -29.50
N LYS A 3 27.68 -2.34 -30.33
CA LYS A 3 27.00 -3.56 -29.84
C LYS A 3 27.93 -4.55 -29.13
N LYS A 4 29.23 -4.60 -29.50
CA LYS A 4 30.21 -5.50 -28.86
C LYS A 4 30.63 -4.99 -27.48
N GLU A 5 30.77 -3.67 -27.32
CA GLU A 5 31.10 -3.01 -26.05
C GLU A 5 30.00 -3.21 -25.00
N VAL A 6 28.73 -3.04 -25.41
CA VAL A 6 27.55 -3.24 -24.53
C VAL A 6 27.41 -4.71 -24.11
N GLU A 7 27.68 -5.65 -25.02
CA GLU A 7 27.71 -7.09 -24.71
C GLU A 7 28.85 -7.45 -23.75
N LEU A 8 30.03 -6.85 -23.91
CA LEU A 8 31.12 -6.99 -22.95
C LEU A 8 30.71 -6.45 -21.58
N MET A 9 30.16 -5.24 -21.49
CA MET A 9 29.71 -4.65 -20.23
C MET A 9 28.66 -5.52 -19.51
N LYS A 10 27.69 -6.09 -20.24
CA LYS A 10 26.71 -7.02 -19.67
C LYS A 10 27.35 -8.28 -19.09
N LYS A 11 28.37 -8.83 -19.77
CA LYS A 11 29.14 -9.98 -19.27
C LYS A 11 29.96 -9.66 -18.03
N TRP A 12 30.60 -8.49 -17.99
CA TRP A 12 31.34 -8.01 -16.80
C TRP A 12 30.39 -7.75 -15.61
N MET A 13 29.22 -7.18 -15.87
CA MET A 13 28.19 -6.96 -14.85
C MET A 13 27.64 -8.27 -14.27
N TYR A 14 27.33 -9.26 -15.13
CA TYR A 14 26.90 -10.59 -14.68
C TYR A 14 27.97 -11.31 -13.86
N ALA A 15 29.25 -11.20 -14.25
CA ALA A 15 30.36 -11.82 -13.52
C ALA A 15 30.52 -11.29 -12.09
N ILE A 16 30.36 -9.96 -11.89
CA ILE A 16 30.43 -9.33 -10.57
C ILE A 16 29.26 -9.77 -9.69
N ILE A 17 28.04 -9.81 -10.24
CA ILE A 17 26.84 -10.26 -9.53
C ILE A 17 26.98 -11.74 -9.10
N THR A 18 27.49 -12.61 -9.98
CA THR A 18 27.68 -14.04 -9.65
C THR A 18 28.77 -14.29 -8.60
N ALA A 19 29.80 -13.44 -8.53
CA ALA A 19 30.85 -13.57 -7.51
C ALA A 19 30.35 -13.20 -6.10
N CYS A 20 29.42 -12.24 -6.00
CA CYS A 20 28.81 -11.85 -4.72
C CYS A 20 27.88 -12.93 -4.13
N ILE A 21 27.30 -13.79 -4.96
CA ILE A 21 26.38 -14.85 -4.49
C ILE A 21 27.15 -16.07 -3.97
N LEU A 22 28.34 -16.36 -4.51
CA LEU A 22 29.12 -17.55 -4.11
C LEU A 22 29.98 -17.36 -2.84
N SER A 23 30.21 -16.13 -2.38
CA SER A 23 31.00 -15.90 -1.15
C SER A 23 30.20 -15.93 0.15
N SER A 24 28.87 -16.04 0.09
CA SER A 24 27.99 -15.80 1.25
C SER A 24 27.07 -16.97 1.58
N VAL A 25 27.53 -18.22 1.43
CA VAL A 25 26.87 -19.35 2.12
C VAL A 25 27.48 -19.50 3.51
N VAL A 26 26.82 -18.90 4.49
CA VAL A 26 26.72 -19.48 5.83
C VAL A 26 25.23 -19.50 6.20
N LEU A 27 24.66 -20.70 6.23
CA LEU A 27 23.49 -21.04 7.04
C LEU A 27 23.95 -22.10 8.03
N PRO A 28 23.45 -22.08 9.28
CA PRO A 28 22.23 -22.84 9.50
C PRO A 28 21.19 -22.17 10.43
N ALA A 29 19.93 -22.44 10.08
CA ALA A 29 18.76 -22.69 10.93
C ALA A 29 18.75 -22.17 12.38
N ASN A 30 17.84 -21.23 12.66
CA ASN A 30 16.86 -21.43 13.73
C ASN A 30 15.57 -20.64 13.43
N VAL A 31 14.54 -21.38 13.04
CA VAL A 31 13.14 -21.00 13.17
C VAL A 31 12.83 -20.95 14.67
N SER A 32 12.81 -19.75 15.24
CA SER A 32 11.94 -19.50 16.38
C SER A 32 11.59 -18.02 16.39
N ALA A 33 10.37 -17.75 15.92
CA ALA A 33 9.54 -16.62 16.28
C ALA A 33 10.12 -15.74 17.38
N GLN A 34 10.71 -14.60 17.00
CA GLN A 34 10.65 -13.42 17.84
C GLN A 34 9.62 -12.49 17.21
N LYS A 35 8.38 -12.71 17.65
CA LYS A 35 7.29 -11.76 17.59
C LYS A 35 7.76 -10.51 18.35
N SER A 36 8.29 -9.52 17.63
CA SER A 36 8.50 -8.20 18.21
C SER A 36 7.17 -7.47 18.18
N GLU A 37 6.64 -7.25 19.38
CA GLU A 37 5.36 -6.64 19.67
C GLU A 37 5.39 -5.13 19.37
N ALA A 38 5.05 -4.77 18.14
CA ALA A 38 4.40 -3.51 17.82
C ALA A 38 3.44 -3.82 16.67
N GLY A 39 2.40 -4.58 16.99
CA GLY A 39 1.32 -4.85 16.06
C GLY A 39 0.57 -3.55 15.80
N ILE A 40 0.89 -2.89 14.70
CA ILE A 40 -0.17 -2.26 13.93
C ILE A 40 -1.03 -3.44 13.49
N GLU A 41 -2.15 -3.63 14.18
CA GLU A 41 -3.12 -4.66 13.87
C GLU A 41 -3.44 -4.53 12.37
N ARG A 42 -3.18 -5.59 11.60
CA ARG A 42 -3.39 -5.63 10.14
C ARG A 42 -4.88 -5.43 9.86
N MET A 43 -5.32 -4.18 9.80
CA MET A 43 -6.60 -3.81 9.23
C MET A 43 -6.47 -3.89 7.71
N GLY A 44 -6.63 -5.10 7.19
CA GLY A 44 -7.23 -5.34 5.87
C GLY A 44 -6.42 -5.02 4.61
N THR A 45 -5.14 -4.64 4.65
CA THR A 45 -4.35 -4.41 3.43
C THR A 45 -3.48 -5.60 3.07
N ASP A 46 -3.98 -6.46 2.18
CA ASP A 46 -3.20 -7.52 1.55
C ASP A 46 -2.42 -6.94 0.35
N ILE A 47 -1.28 -6.28 0.63
CA ILE A 47 -0.35 -5.89 -0.43
C ILE A 47 0.27 -7.16 -1.02
N ARG A 48 0.03 -7.42 -2.30
CA ARG A 48 0.68 -8.52 -3.03
C ARG A 48 2.17 -8.20 -3.22
N GLU A 49 3.04 -9.19 -3.13
CA GLU A 49 4.51 -9.02 -3.25
C GLU A 49 4.94 -8.21 -4.49
N ASN A 50 4.34 -8.48 -5.66
CA ASN A 50 4.63 -7.73 -6.89
C ASN A 50 4.22 -6.25 -6.82
N ASP A 51 3.18 -5.94 -6.05
CA ASP A 51 2.69 -4.57 -5.88
C ASP A 51 3.52 -3.86 -4.80
N LEU A 52 3.98 -4.59 -3.78
CA LEU A 52 4.90 -4.09 -2.76
C LEU A 52 6.20 -3.55 -3.36
N MET A 53 6.86 -4.32 -4.24
CA MET A 53 8.12 -3.89 -4.86
C MET A 53 7.94 -2.65 -5.76
N LYS A 54 6.87 -2.61 -6.55
CA LYS A 54 6.56 -1.46 -7.42
C LYS A 54 6.26 -0.20 -6.61
N LYS A 55 5.44 -0.33 -5.56
CA LYS A 55 5.10 0.77 -4.66
C LYS A 55 6.34 1.26 -3.91
N ALA A 56 7.17 0.35 -3.42
CA ALA A 56 8.45 0.70 -2.79
C ALA A 56 9.36 1.49 -3.74
N GLU A 57 9.50 1.06 -5.00
CA GLU A 57 10.26 1.81 -6.01
C GLU A 57 9.65 3.20 -6.28
N ARG A 58 8.31 3.28 -6.46
CA ARG A 58 7.58 4.53 -6.66
C ARG A 58 7.85 5.54 -5.55
N TYR A 59 7.87 5.10 -4.30
CA TYR A 59 8.11 5.95 -3.13
C TYR A 59 9.59 6.11 -2.77
N GLY A 60 10.51 5.49 -3.53
CA GLY A 60 11.94 5.56 -3.26
C GLY A 60 12.40 4.82 -1.99
N ILE A 61 11.64 3.80 -1.58
CA ILE A 61 11.90 2.98 -0.40
C ILE A 61 12.97 1.92 -0.70
N ALA A 62 14.04 1.92 0.10
CA ALA A 62 15.10 0.92 -0.01
C ALA A 62 14.63 -0.42 0.57
N ILE A 63 14.64 -1.48 -0.24
CA ILE A 63 14.24 -2.84 0.18
C ILE A 63 15.41 -3.62 0.77
N LYS A 64 16.64 -3.34 0.32
CA LYS A 64 17.82 -4.13 0.68
C LYS A 64 18.04 -4.09 2.21
N ASP A 65 18.27 -5.27 2.77
CA ASP A 65 18.56 -5.48 4.20
C ASP A 65 17.39 -5.11 5.16
N LYS A 66 16.18 -4.87 4.62
CA LYS A 66 14.93 -4.73 5.40
C LYS A 66 14.12 -6.01 5.37
N ASP A 67 13.37 -6.29 6.44
CA ASP A 67 12.35 -7.32 6.42
C ASP A 67 11.10 -6.84 5.66
N GLU A 68 10.30 -7.81 5.19
CA GLU A 68 9.11 -7.53 4.37
C GLU A 68 8.08 -6.65 5.08
N GLN A 69 7.88 -6.83 6.40
CA GLN A 69 6.89 -6.06 7.14
C GLN A 69 7.28 -4.59 7.24
N THR A 70 8.56 -4.32 7.50
CA THR A 70 9.08 -2.94 7.48
C THR A 70 8.85 -2.27 6.11
N VAL A 71 9.05 -3.00 5.00
CA VAL A 71 8.79 -2.45 3.66
C VAL A 71 7.31 -2.20 3.45
N ILE A 72 6.43 -3.10 3.92
CA ILE A 72 4.97 -2.93 3.87
C ILE A 72 4.56 -1.68 4.63
N ASP A 73 5.05 -1.49 5.85
CA ASP A 73 4.67 -0.36 6.71
C ASP A 73 5.10 0.98 6.10
N GLU A 74 6.32 1.06 5.56
CA GLU A 74 6.81 2.26 4.88
C GLU A 74 6.03 2.58 3.61
N VAL A 75 5.65 1.54 2.84
CA VAL A 75 4.82 1.69 1.64
C VAL A 75 3.42 2.18 2.00
N LEU A 76 2.77 1.54 2.99
CA LEU A 76 1.44 1.93 3.46
C LEU A 76 1.43 3.37 3.99
N LEU A 77 2.43 3.72 4.81
CA LEU A 77 2.57 5.08 5.31
C LEU A 77 2.69 6.09 4.16
N SER A 78 3.54 5.81 3.17
CA SER A 78 3.72 6.71 2.03
C SER A 78 2.45 6.86 1.20
N GLU A 79 1.74 5.75 0.98
CA GLU A 79 0.46 5.71 0.26
C GLU A 79 -0.64 6.51 0.98
N TRP A 80 -0.82 6.30 2.29
CA TRP A 80 -1.82 7.03 3.05
C TRP A 80 -1.47 8.50 3.25
N LYS A 81 -0.19 8.87 3.30
CA LYS A 81 0.22 10.28 3.25
C LYS A 81 -0.15 10.94 1.92
N GLU A 82 0.04 10.25 0.80
CA GLU A 82 -0.38 10.73 -0.51
C GLU A 82 -1.91 10.87 -0.59
N LYS A 83 -2.65 9.84 -0.15
CA LYS A 83 -4.13 9.85 -0.14
C LYS A 83 -4.66 10.96 0.78
N ALA A 84 -4.18 11.05 2.02
CA ALA A 84 -4.57 12.10 2.96
C ALA A 84 -4.37 13.51 2.37
N ALA A 85 -3.20 13.77 1.76
CA ALA A 85 -2.93 15.04 1.12
C ALA A 85 -3.90 15.33 -0.05
N ALA A 86 -4.26 14.32 -0.85
CA ALA A 86 -5.20 14.46 -1.95
C ALA A 86 -6.63 14.81 -1.47
N TYR A 87 -7.04 14.27 -0.33
CA TYR A 87 -8.33 14.54 0.30
C TYR A 87 -8.33 15.76 1.24
N GLY A 88 -7.19 16.42 1.42
CA GLY A 88 -7.06 17.57 2.34
C GLY A 88 -7.10 17.20 3.82
N VAL A 89 -6.83 15.94 4.16
CA VAL A 89 -6.68 15.43 5.52
C VAL A 89 -5.28 15.76 6.05
N GLU A 90 -5.16 15.93 7.37
CA GLU A 90 -3.86 16.17 8.01
C GLU A 90 -2.91 14.98 7.79
N VAL A 91 -1.72 15.28 7.26
CA VAL A 91 -0.68 14.28 7.03
C VAL A 91 0.07 14.05 8.34
N THR A 92 -0.05 12.84 8.90
CA THR A 92 0.60 12.44 10.16
C THR A 92 1.41 11.16 10.00
N GLU A 93 2.02 10.69 11.09
CA GLU A 93 2.64 9.36 11.14
C GLU A 93 1.66 8.26 11.58
N ASP A 94 0.44 8.63 11.99
CA ASP A 94 -0.62 7.69 12.39
C ASP A 94 -1.46 7.32 11.16
N VAL A 95 -1.12 6.17 10.56
CA VAL A 95 -1.83 5.64 9.39
C VAL A 95 -3.30 5.37 9.70
N SER A 96 -3.62 4.86 10.89
CA SER A 96 -5.00 4.52 11.25
C SER A 96 -5.89 5.76 11.32
N GLN A 97 -5.36 6.86 11.86
CA GLN A 97 -6.06 8.14 11.89
C GLN A 97 -6.30 8.67 10.48
N MET A 98 -5.26 8.74 9.64
CA MET A 98 -5.41 9.19 8.24
C MET A 98 -6.41 8.32 7.46
N MET A 99 -6.40 7.00 7.68
CA MET A 99 -7.35 6.07 7.08
C MET A 99 -8.80 6.36 7.47
N ALA A 100 -9.05 6.61 8.76
CA ALA A 100 -10.38 6.92 9.26
C ALA A 100 -10.91 8.23 8.64
N ASP A 101 -10.09 9.28 8.67
CA ASP A 101 -10.47 10.61 8.18
C ASP A 101 -10.73 10.60 6.67
N VAL A 102 -9.86 9.93 5.88
CA VAL A 102 -10.06 9.78 4.44
C VAL A 102 -11.35 9.00 4.15
N ARG A 103 -11.61 7.89 4.86
CA ARG A 103 -12.82 7.10 4.64
C ARG A 103 -14.09 7.87 4.96
N GLU A 104 -14.10 8.68 6.01
CA GLU A 104 -15.25 9.53 6.36
C GLU A 104 -15.57 10.51 5.21
N ILE A 105 -14.53 11.11 4.61
CA ILE A 105 -14.69 11.98 3.45
C ILE A 105 -15.21 11.20 2.23
N GLU A 106 -14.66 10.01 1.95
CA GLU A 106 -15.07 9.16 0.82
C GLU A 106 -16.54 8.73 0.93
N ILE A 107 -16.97 8.32 2.12
CA ILE A 107 -18.37 7.97 2.41
C ILE A 107 -19.28 9.18 2.18
N THR A 108 -18.88 10.35 2.69
CA THR A 108 -19.66 11.59 2.54
C THR A 108 -19.78 11.99 1.07
N GLN A 109 -18.71 11.88 0.29
CA GLN A 109 -18.70 12.16 -1.15
C GLN A 109 -19.58 11.16 -1.92
N ALA A 110 -19.50 9.87 -1.59
CA ALA A 110 -20.35 8.84 -2.18
C ALA A 110 -21.83 9.12 -1.92
N ALA A 111 -22.19 9.45 -0.68
CA ALA A 111 -23.55 9.82 -0.31
C ALA A 111 -24.07 11.04 -1.08
N GLN A 112 -23.24 12.09 -1.22
CA GLN A 112 -23.59 13.26 -2.02
C GLN A 112 -23.81 12.91 -3.50
N ALA A 113 -22.96 12.07 -4.08
CA ALA A 113 -23.07 11.63 -5.46
C ALA A 113 -24.32 10.76 -5.71
N LEU A 114 -24.70 9.94 -4.73
CA LEU A 114 -25.89 9.08 -4.77
C LEU A 114 -27.18 9.80 -4.37
N GLY A 115 -27.08 11.04 -3.86
CA GLY A 115 -28.24 11.81 -3.39
C GLY A 115 -28.84 11.28 -2.08
N ILE A 116 -28.02 10.61 -1.25
CA ILE A 116 -28.43 10.11 0.07
C ILE A 116 -28.52 11.28 1.05
N ASP A 117 -29.62 11.33 1.80
CA ASP A 117 -29.76 12.28 2.91
C ASP A 117 -28.94 11.81 4.13
N ALA A 118 -27.94 12.60 4.49
CA ALA A 118 -27.02 12.35 5.59
C ALA A 118 -27.43 13.04 6.90
N GLU A 119 -28.55 13.79 6.93
CA GLU A 119 -28.95 14.51 8.13
C GLU A 119 -29.21 13.55 9.30
N GLY A 120 -28.42 13.72 10.38
CA GLY A 120 -28.54 12.93 11.61
C GLY A 120 -27.95 11.52 11.55
N LYS A 121 -27.25 11.15 10.47
CA LYS A 121 -26.54 9.87 10.32
C LYS A 121 -25.05 10.04 10.55
N ASP A 122 -24.40 9.02 11.09
CA ASP A 122 -22.93 8.96 11.09
C ASP A 122 -22.39 8.30 9.80
N ALA A 123 -21.07 8.27 9.64
CA ALA A 123 -20.45 7.70 8.45
C ALA A 123 -20.73 6.19 8.30
N GLU A 124 -20.89 5.46 9.40
CA GLU A 124 -21.16 4.02 9.35
C GLU A 124 -22.61 3.76 8.90
N ASP A 125 -23.56 4.55 9.41
CA ASP A 125 -24.97 4.52 8.98
C ASP A 125 -25.08 4.78 7.47
N ILE A 126 -24.35 5.77 6.97
CA ILE A 126 -24.32 6.13 5.54
C ILE A 126 -23.71 5.00 4.72
N LEU A 127 -22.58 4.44 5.18
CA LEU A 127 -21.93 3.32 4.50
C LEU A 127 -22.84 2.10 4.43
N GLU A 128 -23.52 1.76 5.52
CA GLU A 128 -24.49 0.67 5.56
C GLU A 128 -25.63 0.92 4.56
N GLU A 129 -26.14 2.15 4.47
CA GLU A 129 -27.15 2.50 3.48
C GLU A 129 -26.65 2.36 2.04
N ILE A 130 -25.42 2.81 1.75
CA ILE A 130 -24.79 2.64 0.43
C ILE A 130 -24.72 1.15 0.08
N LEU A 131 -24.22 0.32 0.99
CA LEU A 131 -24.05 -1.12 0.76
C LEU A 131 -25.38 -1.86 0.59
N ASN A 132 -26.40 -1.49 1.36
CA ASN A 132 -27.67 -2.21 1.35
C ASN A 132 -28.60 -1.76 0.22
N ASN A 133 -28.59 -0.47 -0.13
CA ASN A 133 -29.61 0.12 -1.00
C ASN A 133 -29.06 0.69 -2.32
N TYR A 134 -27.76 1.02 -2.39
CA TYR A 134 -27.16 1.73 -3.54
C TYR A 134 -25.89 1.06 -4.06
N ALA A 135 -25.62 -0.20 -3.69
CA ALA A 135 -24.36 -0.86 -4.02
C ALA A 135 -24.10 -0.92 -5.54
N ALA A 136 -25.14 -1.21 -6.34
CA ALA A 136 -25.02 -1.29 -7.78
C ALA A 136 -24.73 0.08 -8.42
N GLU A 137 -25.38 1.14 -7.93
CA GLU A 137 -25.18 2.51 -8.37
C GLU A 137 -23.81 3.05 -7.96
N ALA A 138 -23.38 2.73 -6.74
CA ALA A 138 -22.06 3.08 -6.22
C ALA A 138 -20.96 2.38 -7.03
N GLU A 139 -21.08 1.07 -7.26
CA GLU A 139 -20.15 0.29 -8.08
C GLU A 139 -20.10 0.81 -9.53
N ALA A 140 -21.26 1.08 -10.15
CA ALA A 140 -21.32 1.60 -11.51
C ALA A 140 -20.66 2.98 -11.67
N GLN A 141 -20.63 3.78 -10.61
CA GLN A 141 -20.01 5.10 -10.58
C GLN A 141 -18.58 5.07 -10.04
N GLY A 142 -18.08 3.90 -9.58
CA GLY A 142 -16.76 3.77 -8.97
C GLY A 142 -16.63 4.56 -7.66
N LEU A 143 -17.71 4.63 -6.87
CA LEU A 143 -17.74 5.28 -5.57
C LEU A 143 -17.34 4.31 -4.47
N TYR A 144 -16.77 4.84 -3.38
CA TYR A 144 -16.49 4.07 -2.17
C TYR A 144 -17.73 3.29 -1.68
N PRO A 145 -17.58 2.03 -1.23
CA PRO A 145 -16.33 1.27 -1.05
C PRO A 145 -15.90 0.45 -2.28
N PHE A 146 -16.48 0.70 -3.45
CA PHE A 146 -16.26 -0.11 -4.66
C PHE A 146 -15.23 0.49 -5.64
N GLU A 147 -14.64 1.62 -5.29
CA GLU A 147 -13.53 2.19 -6.05
C GLU A 147 -12.37 1.20 -6.14
N GLN A 148 -11.80 1.05 -7.34
CA GLN A 148 -10.61 0.22 -7.51
C GLN A 148 -9.41 1.04 -7.00
N GLU A 149 -8.69 0.50 -6.01
CA GLU A 149 -7.43 1.09 -5.54
C GLU A 149 -6.48 1.34 -6.73
N LEU A 150 -5.84 2.52 -6.73
CA LEU A 150 -4.94 3.01 -7.77
C LEU A 150 -3.63 2.22 -7.89
#